data_AF-A0AAW1JL88-F1
#
_entry.id   AF-A0AAW1JL88-F1
#
_cell.length_a   1.000
_cell.length_b   1.000
_cell.length_c   1.000
_cell.angle_alpha   90.00
_cell.angle_beta   90.00
_cell.angle_gamma   90.00
#
_symmetry.space_group_name_H-M   'P 1'
#
loop_
_entity.id
_entity.type
_entity.pdbx_description
1 polymer ?
#
loop_
_entity_poly.entity_id
_entity_poly.type
_entity_poly.pdbx_seq_one_letter_code
_entity_poly.pdbx_strand_id
1 'polypeptide(L)'
;MNQINNEIGKILENEMNIKVIPRKAFKIKENIWKLEMNTWEEKMLVLKEKGKLKGKKIYIDPELTYNERGIQKKLRDIAKSERARGAKVKVKFQKIEINGQLWKWSKLENRLEKTTESDIRIEAKN
;
A
#
# COMPACT_ATOMS: atom_id res chain seq x y z
N MET A 1 16.62 -20.25 -7.52
CA MET A 1 15.46 -19.53 -6.95
C MET A 1 14.90 -20.33 -5.78
N ASN A 2 14.52 -19.69 -4.68
CA ASN A 2 14.03 -20.38 -3.47
C ASN A 2 12.61 -20.95 -3.72
N GLN A 3 12.35 -22.22 -3.40
CA GLN A 3 11.06 -22.89 -3.66
C GLN A 3 9.88 -22.11 -3.08
N ILE A 4 10.04 -21.56 -1.87
CA ILE A 4 9.01 -20.77 -1.19
C ILE A 4 8.66 -19.47 -1.92
N ASN A 5 9.64 -18.82 -2.57
CA ASN A 5 9.36 -17.59 -3.32
C ASN A 5 8.43 -17.88 -4.50
N ASN A 6 8.63 -19.02 -5.17
CA ASN A 6 7.79 -19.45 -6.29
C ASN A 6 6.39 -19.84 -5.83
N GLU A 7 6.25 -20.50 -4.68
CA GLU A 7 4.94 -20.81 -4.08
C GLU A 7 4.16 -19.55 -3.75
N ILE A 8 4.81 -18.56 -3.14
CA ILE A 8 4.19 -17.27 -2.86
C ILE A 8 3.82 -16.56 -4.17
N GLY A 9 4.69 -16.59 -5.18
CA GLY A 9 4.38 -16.04 -6.50
C GLY A 9 3.12 -16.63 -7.12
N LYS A 10 2.93 -17.95 -7.03
CA LYS A 10 1.70 -18.63 -7.48
C LYS A 10 0.47 -18.20 -6.69
N ILE A 11 0.60 -17.98 -5.38
CA ILE A 11 -0.51 -17.44 -4.55
C ILE A 11 -0.86 -16.04 -5.02
N LEU A 12 0.12 -15.16 -5.26
CA LEU A 12 -0.12 -13.80 -5.75
C LEU A 12 -0.82 -13.82 -7.12
N GLU A 13 -0.38 -14.72 -8.01
CA GLU A 13 -1.00 -14.90 -9.34
C GLU A 13 -2.44 -15.42 -9.24
N ASN A 14 -2.68 -16.49 -8.50
CA ASN A 14 -4.02 -17.08 -8.38
C ASN A 14 -5.01 -16.17 -7.65
N GLU A 15 -4.56 -15.49 -6.59
CA GLU A 15 -5.45 -14.77 -5.69
C GLU A 15 -5.70 -13.33 -6.13
N MET A 16 -4.75 -12.72 -6.86
CA MET A 16 -4.80 -11.31 -7.25
C MET A 16 -4.58 -11.07 -8.75
N ASN A 17 -4.29 -12.11 -9.55
CA ASN A 17 -3.98 -12.00 -10.98
C ASN A 17 -2.78 -11.09 -11.25
N ILE A 18 -1.71 -11.24 -10.46
CA ILE A 18 -0.45 -10.50 -10.61
C ILE A 18 0.71 -11.49 -10.75
N LYS A 19 1.53 -11.31 -11.79
CA LYS A 19 2.72 -12.14 -12.03
C LYS A 19 3.93 -11.50 -11.37
N VAL A 20 4.12 -11.76 -10.09
CA VAL A 20 5.24 -11.22 -9.31
C VAL A 20 5.81 -12.31 -8.42
N ILE A 21 7.14 -12.43 -8.39
CA ILE A 21 7.85 -13.36 -7.51
C ILE A 21 8.70 -12.53 -6.54
N PRO A 22 8.48 -12.64 -5.22
CA PRO A 22 9.29 -11.91 -4.26
C PRO A 22 10.76 -12.33 -4.36
N ARG A 23 11.67 -11.36 -4.20
CA ARG A 23 13.11 -11.59 -4.12
C ARG A 23 13.46 -12.52 -2.96
N LYS A 24 12.85 -12.27 -1.79
CA LYS A 24 13.02 -13.09 -0.59
C LYS A 24 11.71 -13.16 0.19
N ALA A 25 11.46 -14.32 0.80
CA ALA A 25 10.39 -14.52 1.76
C ALA A 25 10.95 -15.06 3.07
N PHE A 26 10.61 -14.42 4.18
CA PHE A 26 11.04 -14.78 5.52
C PHE A 26 9.83 -15.17 6.36
N LYS A 27 9.84 -16.38 6.93
CA LYS A 27 8.81 -16.80 7.88
C LYS A 27 9.04 -16.09 9.20
N ILE A 28 8.07 -15.30 9.65
CA ILE A 28 8.09 -14.64 10.97
C ILE A 28 7.38 -15.52 12.00
N LYS A 29 6.22 -16.07 11.63
CA LYS A 29 5.41 -16.97 12.47
C LYS A 29 4.76 -18.03 11.58
N GLU A 30 4.07 -18.99 12.20
CA GLU A 30 3.43 -20.13 11.52
C GLU A 30 2.68 -19.74 10.24
N ASN A 31 1.95 -18.62 10.26
CA ASN A 31 1.15 -18.09 9.14
C ASN A 31 1.51 -16.65 8.73
N ILE A 32 2.68 -16.14 9.11
CA ILE A 32 3.09 -14.76 8.80
C ILE A 32 4.44 -14.78 8.09
N TRP A 33 4.46 -14.18 6.90
CA TRP A 33 5.64 -14.05 6.06
C TRP A 33 5.94 -12.58 5.79
N LYS A 34 7.22 -12.21 5.79
CA LYS A 34 7.72 -10.92 5.30
C LYS A 34 8.32 -11.10 3.93
N LEU A 35 7.88 -10.28 2.99
CA LEU A 35 8.29 -10.35 1.58
C LEU A 35 9.17 -9.15 1.23
N GLU A 36 10.31 -9.43 0.63
CA GLU A 36 11.16 -8.45 -0.03
C GLU A 36 10.91 -8.55 -1.54
N MET A 37 10.46 -7.46 -2.17
CA MET A 37 10.19 -7.39 -3.61
C MET A 37 11.46 -7.01 -4.38
N ASN A 38 11.52 -7.26 -5.69
CA ASN A 38 12.69 -6.86 -6.49
C ASN A 38 12.66 -5.36 -6.75
N THR A 39 11.47 -4.80 -7.00
CA THR A 39 11.30 -3.37 -7.28
C THR A 39 10.21 -2.73 -6.43
N TRP A 40 10.21 -1.40 -6.39
CA TRP A 40 9.19 -0.63 -5.71
C TRP A 40 7.82 -0.76 -6.41
N GLU A 41 7.82 -0.81 -7.73
CA GLU A 41 6.64 -0.94 -8.60
C GLU A 41 5.93 -2.27 -8.35
N GLU A 42 6.69 -3.37 -8.21
CA GLU A 42 6.16 -4.68 -7.81
C GLU A 42 5.49 -4.62 -6.44
N LYS A 43 6.14 -3.99 -5.45
CA LYS A 43 5.57 -3.81 -4.11
C LYS A 43 4.27 -3.02 -4.19
N MET A 44 4.25 -1.93 -4.95
CA MET A 44 3.06 -1.09 -5.12
C MET A 44 1.93 -1.82 -5.85
N LEU A 45 2.25 -2.65 -6.85
CA LEU A 45 1.28 -3.48 -7.55
C LEU A 45 0.62 -4.47 -6.59
N VAL A 46 1.41 -5.19 -5.79
CA VAL A 46 0.89 -6.11 -4.75
C VAL A 46 -0.03 -5.36 -3.78
N LEU A 47 0.41 -4.21 -3.28
CA LEU A 47 -0.36 -3.42 -2.31
C LEU A 47 -1.64 -2.80 -2.90
N LYS A 48 -1.64 -2.48 -4.20
CA LYS A 48 -2.81 -1.97 -4.93
C LYS A 48 -3.84 -3.08 -5.13
N GLU A 49 -3.40 -4.26 -5.55
CA GLU A 49 -4.28 -5.37 -5.91
C GLU A 49 -4.76 -6.20 -4.71
N LYS A 50 -4.19 -5.99 -3.51
CA LYS A 50 -4.59 -6.69 -2.28
C LYS A 50 -6.09 -6.59 -1.95
N GLY A 51 -6.80 -5.62 -2.49
CA GLY A 51 -8.26 -5.52 -2.38
C GLY A 51 -8.99 -6.76 -2.91
N LYS A 52 -8.41 -7.49 -3.87
CA LYS A 52 -8.92 -8.76 -4.41
C LYS A 52 -8.91 -9.90 -3.40
N LEU A 53 -8.20 -9.74 -2.28
CA LEU A 53 -8.19 -10.68 -1.17
C LEU A 53 -9.37 -10.47 -0.20
N LYS A 54 -10.22 -9.46 -0.41
CA LYS A 54 -11.37 -9.20 0.46
C LYS A 54 -12.31 -10.41 0.49
N GLY A 55 -12.61 -10.90 1.70
CA GLY A 55 -13.42 -12.10 1.91
C GLY A 55 -12.63 -13.42 1.92
N LYS A 56 -11.32 -13.37 1.65
CA LYS A 56 -10.41 -14.53 1.74
C LYS A 56 -9.68 -14.54 3.09
N LYS A 57 -9.04 -15.66 3.41
CA LYS A 57 -8.23 -15.84 4.65
C LYS A 57 -6.78 -15.38 4.52
N ILE A 58 -6.45 -14.63 3.46
CA ILE A 58 -5.10 -14.15 3.16
C ILE A 58 -5.09 -12.63 3.31
N TYR A 59 -4.11 -12.11 4.05
CA TYR A 59 -3.97 -10.69 4.34
C TYR A 59 -2.58 -10.23 3.91
N ILE A 60 -2.51 -9.04 3.30
CA ILE A 60 -1.26 -8.40 2.93
C ILE A 60 -1.25 -7.00 3.53
N ASP A 61 -0.25 -6.74 4.35
CA ASP A 61 -0.04 -5.42 4.95
C ASP A 61 1.30 -4.83 4.52
N PRO A 62 1.33 -3.51 4.22
CA PRO A 62 2.58 -2.84 3.95
C PRO A 62 3.42 -2.82 5.23
N GLU A 63 4.69 -3.22 5.11
CA GLU A 63 5.64 -2.97 6.19
C GLU A 63 5.97 -1.48 6.20
N LEU A 64 5.43 -0.79 7.22
CA LEU A 64 5.63 0.63 7.43
C LEU A 64 6.79 0.85 8.41
N THR A 65 7.76 1.66 7.99
CA THR A 65 8.76 2.26 8.89
C THR A 65 8.07 3.07 10.00
N TYR A 66 8.79 3.38 11.08
CA TYR A 66 8.26 4.18 12.19
C TYR A 66 7.66 5.52 11.70
N ASN A 67 8.37 6.21 10.81
CA ASN A 67 7.94 7.47 10.23
C ASN A 67 6.66 7.30 9.39
N GLU A 68 6.60 6.26 8.56
CA GLU A 68 5.42 5.96 7.74
C GLU A 68 4.20 5.59 8.60
N ARG A 69 4.40 4.87 9.71
CA ARG A 69 3.32 4.61 10.68
C ARG A 69 2.77 5.89 11.27
N GLY A 70 3.65 6.84 11.60
CA GLY A 70 3.26 8.17 12.09
C GLY A 70 2.40 8.92 11.08
N ILE A 71 2.84 8.96 9.81
CA ILE A 71 2.07 9.57 8.71
C ILE A 71 0.71 8.87 8.55
N GLN A 72 0.70 7.55 8.48
CA GLN A 72 -0.53 6.79 8.28
C GLN A 72 -1.52 6.97 9.45
N LYS A 73 -1.03 7.14 10.69
CA LYS A 73 -1.85 7.47 11.85
C LYS A 73 -2.53 8.84 11.66
N LYS A 74 -1.75 9.89 11.34
CA LYS A 74 -2.28 11.23 11.08
C LYS A 74 -3.34 11.23 9.96
N LEU A 75 -3.08 10.51 8.87
CA LEU A 75 -4.04 10.37 7.77
C LEU A 75 -5.34 9.67 8.21
N ARG A 76 -5.26 8.66 9.08
CA ARG A 76 -6.46 8.01 9.64
C ARG A 76 -7.24 8.94 10.57
N ASP A 77 -6.55 9.74 11.38
CA ASP A 77 -7.18 10.72 12.26
C ASP A 77 -7.94 11.78 11.44
N ILE A 78 -7.31 12.32 10.40
CA ILE A 78 -7.94 13.25 9.45
C ILE A 78 -9.14 12.58 8.77
N ALA A 79 -8.97 11.34 8.29
CA ALA A 79 -10.06 10.61 7.63
C ALA A 79 -11.26 10.40 8.55
N LYS A 80 -11.04 10.19 9.85
CA LYS A 80 -12.12 10.08 10.84
C LYS A 80 -12.89 11.39 10.97
N SER A 81 -12.18 12.51 11.11
CA SER A 81 -12.78 13.85 11.21
C SER A 81 -13.55 14.24 9.93
N GLU A 82 -12.99 13.97 8.76
CA GLU A 82 -13.64 14.27 7.48
C GLU A 82 -14.88 13.41 7.23
N ARG A 83 -14.84 12.11 7.59
CA ARG A 83 -16.03 11.25 7.53
C ARG A 83 -17.12 11.70 8.50
N ALA A 84 -16.76 12.19 9.69
CA ALA A 84 -17.71 12.75 10.64
C ALA A 84 -18.41 14.01 10.08
N ARG A 85 -17.77 14.73 9.15
CA ARG A 85 -18.35 15.86 8.40
C ARG A 85 -19.12 15.43 7.15
N GLY A 86 -19.27 14.12 6.90
CA GLY A 86 -20.00 13.59 5.73
C GLY A 86 -19.17 13.42 4.46
N ALA A 87 -17.84 13.63 4.51
CA ALA A 87 -17.00 13.46 3.32
C ALA A 87 -16.78 11.99 2.95
N LYS A 88 -16.67 11.72 1.64
CA LYS A 88 -16.23 10.41 1.13
C LYS A 88 -14.72 10.33 1.17
N VAL A 89 -14.17 9.49 2.05
CA VAL A 89 -12.73 9.43 2.30
C VAL A 89 -12.14 8.04 2.09
N LYS A 90 -11.08 7.95 1.28
CA LYS A 90 -10.22 6.76 1.13
C LYS A 90 -8.80 7.07 1.59
N VAL A 91 -8.30 6.26 2.53
CA VAL A 91 -6.90 6.35 2.97
C VAL A 91 -6.07 5.41 2.11
N LYS A 92 -5.04 5.95 1.45
CA LYS A 92 -4.06 5.21 0.63
C LYS A 92 -2.69 5.25 1.34
N PHE A 93 -1.68 4.55 0.81
CA PHE A 93 -0.33 4.60 1.38
C PHE A 93 0.24 6.03 1.29
N GLN A 94 0.54 6.64 2.45
CA GLN A 94 1.02 8.03 2.58
C GLN A 94 0.17 9.12 1.88
N LYS A 95 -1.05 8.77 1.46
CA LYS A 95 -1.98 9.65 0.71
C LYS A 95 -3.40 9.50 1.24
N ILE A 96 -4.24 10.50 1.02
CA ILE A 96 -5.66 10.48 1.36
C ILE A 96 -6.47 11.09 0.22
N GLU A 97 -7.57 10.45 -0.14
CA GLU A 97 -8.53 10.94 -1.12
C GLU A 97 -9.79 11.39 -0.38
N ILE A 98 -10.15 12.66 -0.53
CA ILE A 98 -11.31 13.29 0.11
C ILE A 98 -12.19 13.87 -1.00
N ASN A 99 -13.43 13.39 -1.11
CA ASN A 99 -14.39 13.79 -2.15
C ASN A 99 -13.81 13.77 -3.57
N GLY A 100 -12.99 12.74 -3.87
CA GLY A 100 -12.34 12.57 -5.18
C GLY A 100 -11.04 13.33 -5.37
N GLN A 101 -10.70 14.28 -4.48
CA GLN A 101 -9.41 14.98 -4.52
C GLN A 101 -8.33 14.19 -3.78
N LEU A 102 -7.20 13.93 -4.45
CA LEU A 102 -6.04 13.27 -3.85
C LEU A 102 -5.12 14.29 -3.17
N TRP A 103 -4.68 13.92 -1.97
CA TRP A 103 -3.76 14.68 -1.13
C TRP A 103 -2.62 13.76 -0.67
N LYS A 104 -1.40 14.29 -0.62
CA LYS A 104 -0.20 13.63 -0.10
C LYS A 104 0.21 14.26 1.22
N TRP A 105 0.78 13.47 2.12
CA TRP A 105 1.37 14.03 3.33
C TRP A 105 2.76 14.62 3.03
N SER A 106 2.92 15.92 3.24
CA SER A 106 4.23 16.59 3.14
C SER A 106 5.00 16.41 4.44
N LYS A 107 6.18 15.79 4.36
CA LYS A 107 7.06 15.64 5.52
C LYS A 107 7.66 16.98 5.93
N LEU A 108 7.99 17.84 4.96
CA LEU A 108 8.59 19.15 5.18
C LEU A 108 7.61 20.07 5.90
N GLU A 109 6.40 20.19 5.34
CA GLU A 109 5.38 21.12 5.83
C GLU A 109 4.48 20.52 6.92
N ASN A 110 4.67 19.22 7.22
CA ASN A 110 3.88 18.46 8.20
C ASN A 110 2.35 18.61 8.04
N ARG A 111 1.88 18.74 6.79
CA ARG A 111 0.47 18.93 6.41
C ARG A 111 0.10 18.20 5.12
N LEU A 112 -1.19 18.16 4.81
CA LEU A 112 -1.69 17.65 3.53
C LEU A 112 -1.46 18.68 2.42
N GLU A 113 -0.89 18.20 1.32
CA GLU A 113 -0.74 18.96 0.07
C GLU A 113 -1.57 18.31 -1.03
N LYS A 114 -2.25 19.13 -1.85
CA LYS A 114 -2.96 18.60 -3.03
C LYS A 114 -1.94 17.98 -3.98
N THR A 115 -2.23 16.78 -4.45
CA THR A 115 -1.45 16.19 -5.53
C THR A 115 -1.81 16.90 -6.84
N THR A 116 -0.82 17.50 -7.52
CA THR A 116 -1.00 18.15 -8.82
C THR A 116 -0.80 17.15 -9.97
N GLU A 117 -1.26 17.47 -11.18
CA GLU A 117 -1.04 16.60 -12.37
C GLU A 117 0.44 16.32 -12.65
N SER A 118 1.32 17.26 -12.29
CA SER A 118 2.78 17.08 -12.38
C SER A 118 3.30 15.95 -11.49
N ASP A 119 2.76 15.77 -10.28
CA ASP A 119 3.12 14.67 -9.38
C ASP A 119 2.66 13.30 -9.93
N ILE A 120 1.52 13.27 -10.64
CA ILE A 120 0.96 12.05 -11.23
C ILE A 120 1.82 11.55 -12.40
N ARG A 121 2.37 12.48 -13.22
CA ARG A 121 3.20 12.13 -14.39
C ARG A 121 4.58 11.59 -14.02
N ILE A 122 5.16 12.00 -12.90
CA ILE A 122 6.48 11.51 -12.43
C ILE A 122 6.36 10.06 -11.93
N GLU A 123 5.26 9.70 -11.26
CA GLU A 123 5.04 8.32 -10.79
C GLU A 123 4.78 7.29 -11.92
N ALA A 124 4.38 7.74 -13.12
CA ALA A 124 4.15 6.86 -14.26
C ALA A 124 5.40 6.60 -15.13
N LYS A 125 6.51 7.30 -14.87
CA LYS A 125 7.76 7.22 -15.67
C LYS A 125 8.94 6.57 -14.93
N ASN A 126 8.74 6.07 -13.72
CA ASN A 126 9.79 5.41 -12.93
C ASN A 126 9.54 3.90 -12.85
#